data_AF-A0A521TIS0-F1
#
_entry.id   AF-A0A521TIS0-F1
#
_cell.length_a   1.000
_cell.length_b   1.000
_cell.length_c   1.000
_cell.angle_alpha   90.00
_cell.angle_beta   90.00
_cell.angle_gamma   90.00
#
_symmetry.space_group_name_H-M   'P 1'
#
loop_
_entity.id
_entity.type
_entity.pdbx_description
1 polymer ?
#
loop_
_entity_poly.entity_id
_entity_poly.type
_entity_poly.pdbx_seq_one_letter_code
_entity_poly.pdbx_strand_id
1 'polypeptide(L)'
;MSTRRHLPILRDAAPATVPASSAEEAASEPPPWHWIPLGTTVSLVGFGLLAQGAAALSVRLLGRVYPMGATAAQVAHIRAAHPAAARSVELTAALIPLLTLLLSVAVGSYVVGRRGNGTNARHGMLSGGLTVLIFWAVTGRLWSLLALVPVAMAAGYFSARWGVARRA
;
A
#
# COMPACT_ATOMS: atom_id res chain seq x y z
N MET A 1 -46.57 -40.98 -56.89
CA MET A 1 -46.03 -41.79 -55.77
C MET A 1 -44.95 -40.97 -55.09
N SER A 2 -45.19 -40.46 -53.89
CA SER A 2 -44.28 -39.54 -53.19
C SER A 2 -43.28 -40.33 -52.34
N THR A 3 -42.00 -40.13 -52.61
CA THR A 3 -40.86 -40.79 -51.95
C THR A 3 -40.69 -40.23 -50.54
N ARG A 4 -40.98 -41.03 -49.51
CA ARG A 4 -40.79 -40.63 -48.11
C ARG A 4 -39.30 -40.43 -47.83
N ARG A 5 -38.91 -39.19 -47.52
CA ARG A 5 -37.56 -38.82 -47.12
C ARG A 5 -37.39 -39.20 -45.65
N HIS A 6 -36.62 -40.25 -45.38
CA HIS A 6 -36.24 -40.63 -44.02
C HIS A 6 -35.23 -39.61 -43.48
N LEU A 7 -35.58 -38.93 -42.37
CA LEU A 7 -34.65 -38.10 -41.64
C LEU A 7 -33.68 -39.00 -40.83
N PRO A 8 -32.38 -38.66 -40.77
CA PRO A 8 -31.41 -39.40 -39.99
C PRO A 8 -31.75 -39.29 -38.51
N ILE A 9 -31.94 -40.43 -37.85
CA ILE A 9 -32.11 -40.51 -36.39
C ILE A 9 -30.75 -40.16 -35.78
N LEU A 10 -30.67 -38.98 -35.14
CA LEU A 10 -29.55 -38.62 -34.30
C LEU A 10 -29.57 -39.58 -33.10
N ARG A 11 -28.60 -40.52 -33.07
CA ARG A 11 -28.36 -41.35 -31.89
C ARG A 11 -27.85 -40.42 -30.79
N ASP A 12 -28.65 -40.25 -29.74
CA ASP A 12 -28.18 -39.62 -28.51
C ASP A 12 -26.94 -40.38 -28.02
N ALA A 13 -25.82 -39.67 -27.90
CA ALA A 13 -24.59 -40.23 -27.38
C ALA A 13 -24.87 -40.76 -25.96
N ALA A 14 -24.51 -42.02 -25.71
CA ALA A 14 -24.60 -42.61 -24.40
C ALA A 14 -23.95 -41.66 -23.37
N PRO A 15 -24.59 -41.41 -22.21
CA PRO A 15 -24.04 -40.50 -21.22
C PRO A 15 -22.67 -41.01 -20.81
N ALA A 16 -21.63 -40.23 -21.15
CA ALA A 16 -20.28 -40.51 -20.73
C ALA A 16 -20.31 -40.60 -19.19
N THR A 17 -19.88 -41.74 -18.66
CA THR A 17 -19.60 -41.91 -17.24
C THR A 17 -18.60 -40.83 -16.85
N VAL A 18 -19.08 -39.78 -16.19
CA VAL A 18 -18.24 -38.72 -15.65
C VAL A 18 -17.33 -39.40 -14.62
N PRO A 19 -16.00 -39.50 -14.87
CA PRO A 19 -15.11 -40.05 -13.87
C PRO A 19 -15.31 -39.22 -12.60
N ALA A 20 -15.48 -39.90 -11.46
CA ALA A 20 -15.54 -39.26 -10.17
C ALA A 20 -14.28 -38.40 -10.04
N SER A 21 -14.45 -37.10 -10.25
CA SER A 21 -13.42 -36.10 -10.17
C SER A 21 -13.04 -36.01 -8.69
N SER A 22 -12.14 -36.89 -8.26
CA SER A 22 -11.25 -36.67 -7.12
C SER A 22 -10.22 -35.60 -7.49
N ALA A 23 -10.69 -34.49 -8.08
CA ALA A 23 -10.00 -33.23 -8.02
C ALA A 23 -10.35 -32.70 -6.63
N GLU A 24 -9.48 -33.00 -5.67
CA GLU A 24 -9.12 -32.01 -4.67
C GLU A 24 -9.15 -30.66 -5.37
N GLU A 25 -10.17 -29.86 -5.07
CA GLU A 25 -10.49 -28.60 -5.71
C GLU A 25 -9.27 -27.70 -5.51
N ALA A 26 -8.31 -27.79 -6.45
CA ALA A 26 -7.03 -27.13 -6.35
C ALA A 26 -7.34 -25.67 -6.17
N ALA A 27 -7.13 -25.17 -4.94
CA ALA A 27 -7.65 -23.89 -4.49
C ALA A 27 -7.26 -22.86 -5.55
N SER A 28 -8.28 -22.32 -6.23
CA SER A 28 -8.09 -21.41 -7.35
C SER A 28 -7.13 -20.30 -6.91
N GLU A 29 -5.99 -20.20 -7.59
CA GLU A 29 -4.95 -19.28 -7.20
C GLU A 29 -5.52 -17.86 -7.17
N PRO A 30 -5.37 -17.11 -6.06
CA PRO A 30 -6.07 -15.85 -5.90
C PRO A 30 -5.64 -14.88 -7.01
N PRO A 31 -6.59 -14.22 -7.71
CA PRO A 31 -6.22 -13.35 -8.81
C PRO A 31 -5.42 -12.14 -8.31
N PRO A 32 -4.55 -11.56 -9.17
CA PRO A 32 -3.46 -10.68 -8.75
C PRO A 32 -3.91 -9.38 -8.05
N TRP A 33 -5.16 -8.96 -8.24
CA TRP A 33 -5.72 -7.77 -7.61
C TRP A 33 -5.96 -7.92 -6.10
N HIS A 34 -6.10 -9.15 -5.56
CA HIS A 34 -6.24 -9.38 -4.11
C HIS A 34 -5.01 -8.95 -3.30
N TRP A 35 -3.85 -8.89 -3.95
CA TRP A 35 -2.62 -8.48 -3.30
C TRP A 35 -2.57 -6.96 -3.03
N ILE A 36 -3.38 -6.16 -3.73
CA ILE A 36 -3.41 -4.69 -3.53
C ILE A 36 -3.97 -4.34 -2.14
N PRO A 37 -5.15 -4.84 -1.70
CA PRO A 37 -5.60 -4.68 -0.32
C PRO A 37 -4.60 -5.21 0.70
N LEU A 38 -3.99 -6.38 0.47
CA LEU A 38 -3.01 -6.95 1.40
C LEU A 38 -1.81 -6.03 1.60
N GLY A 39 -1.20 -5.54 0.52
CA GLY A 39 -0.08 -4.59 0.59
C GLY A 39 -0.46 -3.30 1.32
N THR A 40 -1.70 -2.86 1.13
CA THR A 40 -2.26 -1.67 1.80
C THR A 40 -2.43 -1.93 3.29
N THR A 41 -2.98 -3.08 3.70
CA THR A 41 -3.08 -3.47 5.11
C THR A 41 -1.71 -3.55 5.78
N VAL A 42 -0.73 -4.18 5.13
CA VAL A 42 0.66 -4.24 5.63
C VAL A 42 1.24 -2.83 5.78
N SER A 43 0.99 -1.94 4.82
CA SER A 43 1.46 -0.55 4.88
C SER A 43 0.79 0.23 6.03
N LEU A 44 -0.49 0.01 6.31
CA LEU A 44 -1.18 0.70 7.40
C LEU A 44 -0.71 0.19 8.76
N VAL A 45 -0.58 -1.13 8.93
CA VAL A 45 -0.07 -1.75 10.16
C VAL A 45 1.37 -1.33 10.41
N GLY A 46 2.24 -1.43 9.39
CA GLY A 46 3.63 -0.98 9.47
C GLY A 46 3.74 0.50 9.86
N PHE A 47 2.85 1.35 9.33
CA PHE A 47 2.86 2.76 9.65
C PHE A 47 2.45 2.97 11.11
N GLY A 48 1.39 2.32 11.59
CA GLY A 48 0.96 2.41 12.97
C GLY A 48 2.05 2.02 13.97
N LEU A 49 2.81 0.96 13.67
CA LEU A 49 3.94 0.53 14.50
C LEU A 49 5.10 1.53 14.47
N LEU A 50 5.49 2.01 13.28
CA LEU A 50 6.60 2.96 13.15
C LEU A 50 6.25 4.37 13.67
N ALA A 51 4.98 4.76 13.58
CA ALA A 51 4.51 6.10 13.95
C ALA A 51 4.75 6.41 15.44
N GLN A 52 4.71 5.42 16.33
CA GLN A 52 4.99 5.62 17.76
C GLN A 52 6.44 6.06 17.99
N GLY A 53 7.39 5.35 17.37
CA GLY A 53 8.82 5.69 17.43
C GLY A 53 9.12 7.02 16.73
N ALA A 54 8.48 7.25 15.58
CA ALA A 54 8.57 8.49 14.82
C ALA A 54 8.11 9.70 15.64
N ALA A 55 6.96 9.60 16.32
CA ALA A 55 6.43 10.65 17.18
C ALA A 55 7.38 10.95 18.37
N ALA A 56 7.89 9.91 19.03
CA ALA A 56 8.85 10.07 20.11
C ALA A 56 10.14 10.76 19.63
N LEU A 57 10.62 10.41 18.44
CA LEU A 57 11.79 11.04 17.82
C LEU A 57 11.53 12.51 17.46
N SER A 58 10.38 12.83 16.85
CA SER A 58 10.00 14.21 16.52
C SER A 58 9.91 15.09 17.78
N VAL A 59 9.31 14.59 18.86
CA VAL A 59 9.25 15.30 20.15
C VAL A 59 10.65 15.52 20.73
N ARG A 60 11.52 14.49 20.70
CA ARG A 60 12.91 14.62 21.16
C ARG A 60 13.70 15.66 20.36
N LEU A 61 13.49 15.73 19.05
CA LEU A 61 14.17 16.71 18.20
C LEU A 61 13.68 18.13 18.47
N LEU A 62 12.36 18.33 18.54
CA LEU A 62 11.76 19.61 18.87
C LEU A 62 12.20 20.09 20.26
N GLY A 63 12.32 19.16 21.22
CA GLY A 63 12.81 19.43 22.58
C GLY A 63 14.25 19.97 22.66
N ARG A 64 15.03 19.89 21.58
CA ARG A 64 16.38 20.50 21.52
C ARG A 64 16.35 22.02 21.34
N VAL A 65 15.26 22.56 20.81
CA VAL A 65 15.10 23.99 20.52
C VAL A 65 13.97 24.59 21.36
N TYR A 66 12.92 23.84 21.60
CA TYR A 66 11.74 24.28 22.34
C TYR A 66 11.70 23.62 23.71
N PRO A 67 11.68 24.41 24.81
CA PRO A 67 11.48 23.88 26.15
C PRO A 67 10.19 23.05 26.23
N MET A 68 10.20 21.96 26.99
CA MET A 68 8.97 21.21 27.24
C MET A 68 7.96 22.08 28.00
N GLY A 69 6.74 22.17 27.47
CA GLY A 69 5.71 23.06 28.00
C GLY A 69 5.82 24.52 27.56
N ALA A 70 6.68 24.85 26.58
CA ALA A 70 6.77 26.20 26.05
C ALA A 70 5.41 26.69 25.52
N THR A 71 5.03 27.91 25.91
CA THR A 71 3.80 28.56 25.43
C THR A 71 3.96 29.01 23.98
N ALA A 72 2.85 29.27 23.28
CA ALA A 72 2.88 29.77 21.91
C ALA A 72 3.70 31.08 21.76
N ALA A 73 3.62 31.97 22.76
CA ALA A 73 4.41 33.20 22.81
C ALA A 73 5.92 32.92 22.96
N GLN A 74 6.30 31.96 23.81
CA GLN A 74 7.70 31.55 23.96
C GLN A 74 8.24 30.91 22.68
N VAL A 75 7.46 30.05 22.02
CA VAL A 75 7.83 29.45 20.73
C VAL A 75 8.03 30.53 19.67
N ALA A 76 7.13 31.51 19.59
CA ALA A 76 7.26 32.64 18.66
C ALA A 76 8.52 33.47 18.94
N HIS A 77 8.81 33.74 20.22
CA HIS A 77 10.03 34.44 20.63
C HIS A 77 11.30 33.67 20.23
N ILE A 78 11.36 32.35 20.48
CA ILE A 78 12.50 31.50 20.09
C ILE A 78 12.69 31.49 18.57
N ARG A 79 11.60 31.38 17.80
CA ARG A 79 11.65 31.44 16.32
C ARG A 79 12.20 32.78 15.82
N ALA A 80 11.83 33.89 16.46
CA ALA A 80 12.34 35.21 16.12
C ALA A 80 13.82 35.37 16.48
N ALA A 81 14.25 34.85 17.63
CA ALA A 81 15.64 34.92 18.09
C ALA A 81 16.58 34.00 17.28
N HIS A 82 16.11 32.82 16.88
CA HIS A 82 16.92 31.78 16.22
C HIS A 82 16.22 31.15 15.00
N PRO A 83 15.95 31.92 13.93
CA PRO A 83 15.07 31.50 12.83
C PRO A 83 15.59 30.29 12.05
N ALA A 84 16.90 30.23 11.78
CA ALA A 84 17.50 29.13 11.01
C ALA A 84 17.46 27.80 11.79
N ALA A 85 17.82 27.84 13.08
CA ALA A 85 17.82 26.65 13.94
C ALA A 85 16.39 26.12 14.12
N ALA A 86 15.45 26.99 14.46
CA ALA A 86 14.03 26.67 14.59
C ALA A 86 13.47 26.02 13.31
N ARG A 87 13.67 26.65 12.15
CA ARG A 87 13.18 26.14 10.86
C ARG A 87 13.79 24.78 10.51
N SER A 88 15.09 24.59 10.74
CA SER A 88 15.77 23.33 10.44
C SER A 88 15.19 22.16 11.26
N VAL A 89 14.94 22.38 12.55
CA VAL A 89 14.39 21.36 13.45
C VAL A 89 12.93 21.07 13.13
N GLU A 90 12.14 22.09 12.80
CA GLU A 90 10.74 21.91 12.38
C GLU A 90 10.62 21.11 11.08
N LEU A 91 11.42 21.45 10.07
CA LEU A 91 11.46 20.70 8.82
C LEU A 91 11.90 19.25 9.07
N THR A 92 12.93 19.04 9.89
CA THR A 92 13.39 17.68 10.24
C THR A 92 12.30 16.89 10.97
N ALA A 93 11.64 17.50 11.95
CA ALA A 93 10.55 16.87 12.71
C ALA A 93 9.33 16.56 11.83
N ALA A 94 9.04 17.40 10.83
CA ALA A 94 7.98 17.21 9.86
C ALA A 94 8.31 16.13 8.80
N LEU A 95 9.59 15.95 8.46
CA LEU A 95 10.04 14.91 7.52
C LEU A 95 9.93 13.50 8.09
N ILE A 96 10.05 13.34 9.41
CA ILE A 96 9.99 12.02 10.08
C ILE A 96 8.69 11.25 9.78
N PRO A 97 7.48 11.80 10.01
CA PRO A 97 6.24 11.07 9.70
C PRO A 97 6.09 10.79 8.21
N LEU A 98 6.59 11.69 7.34
CA LEU A 98 6.59 11.48 5.89
C LEU A 98 7.46 10.27 5.50
N LEU A 99 8.71 10.23 6.00
CA LEU A 99 9.61 9.10 5.76
C LEU A 99 9.04 7.79 6.33
N THR A 100 8.39 7.87 7.48
CA THR A 100 7.72 6.72 8.11
C THR A 100 6.61 6.16 7.22
N LEU A 101 5.77 7.03 6.67
CA LEU A 101 4.72 6.66 5.72
C LEU A 101 5.31 6.01 4.45
N LEU A 102 6.32 6.63 3.85
CA LEU A 102 6.95 6.12 2.63
C LEU A 102 7.65 4.78 2.85
N LEU A 103 8.32 4.60 4.00
CA LEU A 103 8.93 3.33 4.36
C LEU A 103 7.87 2.24 4.53
N SER A 104 6.74 2.58 5.14
CA SER A 104 5.66 1.61 5.32
C SER A 104 5.01 1.21 3.99
N VAL A 105 4.76 2.18 3.10
CA VAL A 105 4.32 1.92 1.72
C VAL A 105 5.32 1.03 0.99
N ALA A 106 6.61 1.30 1.12
CA ALA A 106 7.66 0.49 0.49
C ALA A 106 7.61 -0.97 0.98
N VAL A 107 7.44 -1.20 2.29
CA VAL A 107 7.31 -2.54 2.86
C VAL A 107 6.07 -3.26 2.35
N GLY A 108 4.89 -2.61 2.37
CA GLY A 108 3.67 -3.22 1.86
C GLY A 108 3.74 -3.56 0.38
N SER A 109 4.22 -2.64 -0.46
CA SER A 109 4.39 -2.88 -1.89
C SER A 109 5.48 -3.91 -2.19
N TYR A 110 6.54 -3.99 -1.38
CA TYR A 110 7.53 -5.07 -1.48
C TYR A 110 6.90 -6.44 -1.22
N VAL A 111 6.03 -6.58 -0.22
CA VAL A 111 5.30 -7.82 0.06
C VAL A 111 4.42 -8.23 -1.12
N VAL A 112 3.69 -7.28 -1.73
CA VAL A 112 2.92 -7.51 -2.97
C VAL A 112 3.83 -8.07 -4.06
N GLY A 113 4.95 -7.40 -4.32
CA GLY A 113 5.91 -7.82 -5.34
C GLY A 113 6.60 -9.15 -5.05
N ARG A 114 6.91 -9.48 -3.79
CA ARG A 114 7.64 -10.71 -3.45
C ARG A 114 6.72 -11.93 -3.39
N ARG A 115 5.48 -11.78 -2.92
CA ARG A 115 4.57 -12.90 -2.63
C ARG A 115 3.39 -13.03 -3.59
N GLY A 116 3.04 -11.99 -4.35
CA GLY A 116 1.83 -12.01 -5.15
C GLY A 116 1.95 -12.70 -6.49
N ASN A 117 1.48 -13.93 -6.65
CA ASN A 117 1.48 -14.61 -7.95
C ASN A 117 0.70 -13.80 -9.01
N GLY A 118 1.28 -13.68 -10.21
CA GLY A 118 0.77 -12.80 -11.28
C GLY A 118 0.88 -11.29 -11.04
N THR A 119 1.43 -10.82 -9.92
CA THR A 119 1.60 -9.37 -9.68
C THR A 119 2.83 -8.79 -10.39
N ASN A 120 2.76 -7.49 -10.65
CA ASN A 120 3.84 -6.70 -11.24
C ASN A 120 4.01 -5.37 -10.48
N ALA A 121 4.98 -4.54 -10.87
CA ALA A 121 5.26 -3.25 -10.21
C ALA A 121 4.07 -2.27 -10.18
N ARG A 122 3.11 -2.38 -11.12
CA ARG A 122 1.90 -1.54 -11.13
C ARG A 122 0.99 -1.83 -9.94
N HIS A 123 0.96 -3.08 -9.44
CA HIS A 123 0.17 -3.43 -8.26
C HIS A 123 0.73 -2.76 -6.99
N GLY A 124 2.06 -2.69 -6.88
CA GLY A 124 2.72 -1.95 -5.81
C GLY A 124 2.45 -0.45 -5.85
N MET A 125 2.42 0.13 -7.06
CA MET A 125 2.05 1.53 -7.29
C MET A 125 0.63 1.82 -6.80
N LEU A 126 -0.34 0.96 -7.17
CA LEU A 126 -1.74 1.09 -6.75
C LEU A 126 -1.91 0.92 -5.24
N SER A 127 -1.22 -0.04 -4.63
CA SER A 127 -1.23 -0.23 -3.17
C SER A 127 -0.68 0.99 -2.42
N GLY A 128 0.42 1.58 -2.89
CA GLY A 128 0.98 2.80 -2.31
C GLY A 128 0.04 4.00 -2.43
N GLY A 129 -0.56 4.20 -3.62
CA GLY A 129 -1.56 5.24 -3.83
C GLY A 129 -2.79 5.07 -2.93
N LEU A 130 -3.33 3.84 -2.85
CA LEU A 130 -4.48 3.52 -2.02
C LEU A 130 -4.19 3.75 -0.53
N THR A 131 -2.98 3.41 -0.06
CA THR A 131 -2.56 3.66 1.34
C THR A 131 -2.64 5.15 1.69
N VAL A 132 -2.13 6.03 0.83
CA VAL A 132 -2.18 7.48 1.07
C VAL A 132 -3.62 8.01 1.01
N LEU A 133 -4.44 7.51 0.08
CA LEU A 133 -5.85 7.89 -0.01
C LEU A 133 -6.63 7.50 1.26
N ILE A 134 -6.41 6.29 1.79
CA ILE A 134 -7.00 5.87 3.06
C ILE A 134 -6.50 6.76 4.20
N PHE A 135 -5.20 7.04 4.26
CA PHE A 135 -4.65 7.91 5.29
C PHE A 135 -5.24 9.32 5.24
N TRP A 136 -5.42 9.88 4.04
CA TRP A 136 -6.08 11.16 3.82
C TRP A 136 -7.55 11.11 4.27
N ALA A 137 -8.30 10.07 3.90
CA ALA A 137 -9.71 9.90 4.26
C ALA A 137 -9.92 9.78 5.79
N VAL A 138 -9.03 9.07 6.48
CA VAL A 138 -9.10 8.89 7.94
C VAL A 138 -8.69 10.15 8.70
N THR A 139 -7.63 10.82 8.26
CA THR A 139 -7.13 12.00 8.98
C THR A 139 -7.92 13.26 8.65
N GLY A 140 -8.58 13.31 7.48
CA GLY A 140 -9.45 14.39 7.00
C GLY A 140 -8.77 15.76 6.89
N ARG A 141 -7.45 15.84 7.11
CA ARG A 141 -6.85 17.08 7.62
C ARG A 141 -6.14 17.94 6.61
N LEU A 142 -5.79 17.45 5.42
CA LEU A 142 -4.90 18.21 4.56
C LEU A 142 -5.03 17.78 3.09
N TRP A 143 -5.59 18.66 2.25
CA TRP A 143 -5.51 18.55 0.78
C TRP A 143 -4.07 18.41 0.29
N SER A 144 -3.09 18.97 1.02
CA SER A 144 -1.66 18.81 0.73
C SER A 144 -1.17 17.37 0.82
N LEU A 145 -1.85 16.46 1.52
CA LEU A 145 -1.50 15.03 1.51
C LEU A 145 -1.79 14.38 0.15
N LEU A 146 -2.69 14.93 -0.66
CA LEU A 146 -2.90 14.43 -2.03
C LEU A 146 -1.66 14.65 -2.91
N ALA A 147 -0.84 15.67 -2.60
CA ALA A 147 0.44 15.85 -3.27
C ALA A 147 1.44 14.72 -2.98
N LEU A 148 1.21 13.90 -1.96
CA LEU A 148 2.03 12.73 -1.66
C LEU A 148 1.63 11.49 -2.47
N VAL A 149 0.46 11.48 -3.12
CA VAL A 149 0.00 10.32 -3.90
C VAL A 149 1.02 9.92 -4.97
N PRO A 150 1.55 10.83 -5.82
CA PRO A 150 2.57 10.45 -6.81
C PRO A 150 3.85 9.91 -6.18
N VAL A 151 4.27 10.48 -5.03
CA VAL A 151 5.49 10.05 -4.33
C VAL A 151 5.32 8.65 -3.75
N ALA A 152 4.18 8.36 -3.12
CA ALA A 152 3.86 7.04 -2.60
C ALA A 152 3.67 6.00 -3.71
N MET A 153 3.06 6.40 -4.84
CA MET A 153 2.96 5.57 -6.03
C MET A 153 4.36 5.20 -6.57
N ALA A 154 5.28 6.15 -6.64
CA ALA A 154 6.66 5.89 -7.05
C ALA A 154 7.39 4.96 -6.07
N ALA A 155 7.31 5.23 -4.76
CA ALA A 155 7.88 4.37 -3.73
C ALA A 155 7.33 2.93 -3.80
N GLY A 156 6.02 2.80 -3.98
CA GLY A 156 5.35 1.52 -4.14
C GLY A 156 5.76 0.78 -5.43
N TYR A 157 5.91 1.50 -6.54
CA TYR A 157 6.36 0.94 -7.81
C TYR A 157 7.77 0.34 -7.70
N PHE A 158 8.74 1.11 -7.20
CA PHE A 158 10.13 0.65 -7.09
C PHE A 158 10.27 -0.52 -6.11
N SER A 159 9.57 -0.46 -4.98
CA SER A 159 9.62 -1.50 -3.96
C SER A 159 8.98 -2.81 -4.43
N ALA A 160 7.85 -2.74 -5.14
CA ALA A 160 7.25 -3.93 -5.74
C ALA A 160 8.09 -4.51 -6.88
N ARG A 161 8.68 -3.66 -7.72
CA ARG A 161 9.64 -4.11 -8.75
C ARG A 161 10.79 -4.89 -8.14
N TRP A 162 11.34 -4.40 -7.02
CA TRP A 162 12.39 -5.11 -6.29
C TRP A 162 11.90 -6.44 -5.70
N GLY A 163 10.70 -6.47 -5.12
CA GLY A 163 10.07 -7.70 -4.62
C GLY A 163 9.89 -8.76 -5.71
N VAL A 164 9.44 -8.35 -6.92
CA VAL A 164 9.29 -9.24 -8.08
C VAL A 164 10.64 -9.80 -8.51
N ALA A 165 11.67 -8.95 -8.61
CA ALA A 165 13.02 -9.38 -8.97
C ALA A 165 13.62 -10.39 -7.97
N ARG A 166 13.19 -10.32 -6.71
CA ARG A 166 13.61 -11.25 -5.65
C ARG A 166 12.76 -12.52 -5.61
N ARG A 167 11.77 -12.73 -6.48
CA ARG A 167 10.84 -13.87 -6.39
C ARG A 167 11.51 -15.25 -6.60
N ALA A 168 12.64 -15.27 -7.31
CA ALA A 168 13.45 -16.46 -7.56
C ALA A 168 13.85 -17.22 -6.29
#